data_AF-A0A978URX5-F1
#
_entry.id   AF-A0A978URX5-F1
#
_cell.length_a   1.000
_cell.length_b   1.000
_cell.length_c   1.000
_cell.angle_alpha   90.00
_cell.angle_beta   90.00
_cell.angle_gamma   90.00
#
_symmetry.space_group_name_H-M   'P 1'
#
loop_
_entity.id
_entity.type
_entity.pdbx_description
1 polymer ?
#
loop_
_entity_poly.entity_id
_entity_poly.type
_entity_poly.pdbx_seq_one_letter_code
_entity_poly.pdbx_strand_id
1 'polypeptide(L)'
;MASLSQLALVLGLSLWSLVLLASPAYSLTCKSQTFKNNKLYSYCLDLPTLSSYLHWTYDSSNSSVSVAFIAAPPDSSGWVSWALNPTGTGMLGAQALVAFKHSNGSMVVETYNINSYDIKQSKLSLDVWDTSAEYTDGAIRLFAKMKVPEKSETVNHVWQVGPITDNSPAKHEMQTANLNAKASLKLTGQTDTSTPSGTDSRTKRKNIHGILNAVSWGLMFPIGAIIARYMRTFQSADPAWFYLHVFCQVSAYAIGVAGWGTGIKLGSESKGVQYTGHRNIGIALFSLATLQLLKIFALFLRPKKEHKYRFYWNIYHHGLGYTILVLGILNVFKGLDILVPEKKWKSAYIIAIAALGVIAVLLEAITWIVVVRRKSSKSTKPYDGFNNGQGRQQPLAI
;
A
#
# COMPACT_ATOMS: atom_id res chain seq x y z
N MET A 1 -32.92 -3.69 -37.27
CA MET A 1 -33.38 -3.28 -35.93
C MET A 1 -33.75 -4.43 -35.00
N ALA A 2 -33.92 -5.67 -35.48
CA ALA A 2 -34.27 -6.83 -34.63
C ALA A 2 -33.11 -7.50 -33.86
N SER A 3 -31.83 -7.20 -34.18
CA SER A 3 -30.69 -7.86 -33.51
C SER A 3 -30.23 -7.20 -32.20
N LEU A 4 -30.51 -5.90 -32.02
CA LEU A 4 -30.14 -5.16 -30.82
C LEU A 4 -31.07 -5.45 -29.64
N SER A 5 -32.36 -5.74 -29.88
CA SER A 5 -33.31 -6.07 -28.81
C SER A 5 -33.07 -7.46 -28.23
N GLN A 6 -32.66 -8.43 -29.05
CA GLN A 6 -32.33 -9.78 -28.59
C GLN A 6 -31.04 -9.82 -27.76
N LEU A 7 -30.03 -9.01 -28.11
CA LEU A 7 -28.80 -8.89 -27.33
C LEU A 7 -29.05 -8.25 -25.95
N ALA A 8 -29.91 -7.22 -25.90
CA ALA A 8 -30.31 -6.56 -24.66
C ALA A 8 -31.12 -7.47 -23.73
N LEU A 9 -31.98 -8.34 -24.30
CA LEU A 9 -32.78 -9.31 -23.53
C LEU A 9 -31.89 -10.40 -22.91
N VAL A 10 -30.91 -10.91 -23.65
CA VAL A 10 -29.95 -11.93 -23.17
C VAL A 10 -29.01 -11.36 -22.11
N LEU A 11 -28.51 -10.12 -22.31
CA LEU A 11 -27.70 -9.42 -21.29
C LEU A 11 -28.52 -9.12 -20.03
N GLY A 12 -29.79 -8.70 -20.17
CA GLY A 12 -30.70 -8.46 -19.05
C GLY A 12 -31.02 -9.72 -18.25
N LEU A 13 -31.30 -10.84 -18.92
CA LEU A 13 -31.52 -12.14 -18.28
C LEU A 13 -30.26 -12.66 -17.59
N SER A 14 -29.07 -12.46 -18.19
CA SER A 14 -27.78 -12.85 -17.58
C SER A 14 -27.46 -12.05 -16.31
N LEU A 15 -27.81 -10.76 -16.27
CA LEU A 15 -27.66 -9.90 -15.08
C LEU A 15 -28.63 -10.30 -13.97
N TRP A 16 -29.86 -10.70 -14.32
CA TRP A 16 -30.87 -11.18 -13.36
C TRP A 16 -30.49 -12.53 -12.72
N SER A 17 -29.88 -13.45 -13.49
CA SER A 17 -29.35 -14.71 -12.95
C SER A 17 -28.14 -14.51 -12.02
N LEU A 18 -27.36 -13.43 -12.16
CA LEU A 18 -26.28 -13.09 -11.22
C LEU A 18 -26.79 -12.53 -9.89
N VAL A 19 -27.95 -11.85 -9.89
CA VAL A 19 -28.57 -11.29 -8.68
C VAL A 19 -29.24 -12.39 -7.83
N LEU A 20 -29.70 -13.48 -8.46
CA LEU A 20 -30.32 -14.62 -7.76
C LEU A 20 -29.33 -15.61 -7.14
N LEU A 21 -28.02 -15.47 -7.38
CA LEU A 21 -26.95 -16.24 -6.73
C LEU A 21 -26.33 -15.54 -5.52
N ALA A 22 -26.75 -14.31 -5.21
CA ALA A 22 -26.37 -13.63 -3.99
C ALA A 22 -27.24 -14.12 -2.83
N SER A 23 -26.92 -15.30 -2.29
CA SER A 23 -27.40 -15.65 -0.95
C SER A 23 -27.01 -14.52 0.00
N PRO A 24 -27.92 -13.99 0.84
CA PRO A 24 -27.51 -13.12 1.93
C PRO A 24 -26.61 -13.95 2.83
N ALA A 25 -25.30 -13.77 2.70
CA ALA A 25 -24.38 -14.20 3.74
C ALA A 25 -24.78 -13.37 4.97
N TYR A 26 -25.49 -14.00 5.92
CA TYR A 26 -25.70 -13.40 7.22
C TYR A 26 -24.31 -13.15 7.81
N SER A 27 -23.88 -11.89 7.77
CA SER A 27 -22.61 -11.49 8.36
C SER A 27 -22.75 -11.65 9.86
N LEU A 28 -22.19 -12.73 10.40
CA LEU A 28 -22.10 -12.92 11.84
C LEU A 28 -21.28 -11.76 12.42
N THR A 29 -21.87 -11.08 13.39
CA THR A 29 -21.19 -10.09 14.23
C THR A 29 -20.99 -10.68 15.61
N CYS A 30 -20.07 -10.13 16.38
CA CYS A 30 -19.84 -10.54 17.76
C CYS A 30 -21.15 -10.55 18.58
N LYS A 31 -22.03 -9.56 18.41
CA LYS A 31 -23.33 -9.52 19.13
C LYS A 31 -24.30 -10.64 18.74
N SER A 32 -24.16 -11.23 17.56
CA SER A 32 -24.99 -12.35 17.11
C SER A 32 -24.49 -13.72 17.58
N GLN A 33 -23.30 -13.78 18.20
CA GLN A 33 -22.74 -15.03 18.71
C GLN A 33 -23.45 -15.44 20.00
N THR A 34 -23.92 -16.69 20.04
CA THR A 34 -24.55 -17.28 21.23
C THR A 34 -23.67 -18.39 21.79
N PHE A 35 -23.75 -18.58 23.11
CA PHE A 35 -22.97 -19.59 23.83
C PHE A 35 -23.93 -20.57 24.51
N LYS A 36 -23.66 -21.88 24.38
CA LYS A 36 -24.55 -22.95 24.91
C LYS A 36 -24.83 -22.83 26.41
N ASN A 37 -23.90 -22.27 27.17
CA ASN A 37 -23.98 -22.19 28.62
C ASN A 37 -24.55 -20.85 29.14
N ASN A 38 -25.19 -20.04 28.29
CA ASN A 38 -25.63 -18.67 28.63
C ASN A 38 -24.52 -17.83 29.30
N LYS A 39 -23.24 -18.09 28.98
CA LYS A 39 -22.12 -17.31 29.50
C LYS A 39 -22.24 -15.88 28.95
N LEU A 40 -22.52 -14.95 29.85
CA LEU A 40 -22.60 -13.54 29.54
C LEU A 40 -21.20 -12.92 29.65
N TYR A 41 -20.78 -12.26 28.58
CA TYR A 41 -19.58 -11.44 28.55
C TYR A 41 -20.00 -9.97 28.49
N SER A 42 -19.33 -9.12 29.27
CA SER A 42 -19.67 -7.70 29.34
C SER A 42 -19.35 -6.97 28.05
N TYR A 43 -18.31 -7.42 27.34
CA TYR A 43 -17.79 -6.77 26.15
C TYR A 43 -17.54 -7.75 25.01
N CYS A 44 -17.45 -7.18 23.83
CA CYS A 44 -17.60 -7.88 22.57
C CYS A 44 -16.96 -7.03 21.45
N LEU A 45 -16.11 -7.64 20.62
CA LEU A 45 -15.40 -6.99 19.53
C LEU A 45 -15.34 -7.89 18.30
N ASP A 46 -15.70 -7.33 17.14
CA ASP A 46 -15.38 -7.88 15.83
C ASP A 46 -13.91 -7.58 15.52
N LEU A 47 -13.08 -8.61 15.44
CA LEU A 47 -11.67 -8.42 15.16
C LEU A 47 -11.47 -8.13 13.65
N PRO A 48 -10.52 -7.24 13.30
CA PRO A 48 -10.41 -6.73 11.93
C PRO A 48 -9.92 -7.75 10.91
N THR A 49 -9.43 -8.91 11.34
CA THR A 49 -8.84 -9.94 10.48
C THR A 49 -9.25 -11.35 10.91
N LEU A 50 -9.14 -12.29 9.97
CA LEU A 50 -9.39 -13.72 10.18
C LEU A 50 -10.84 -14.08 10.56
N SER A 51 -11.81 -13.22 10.22
CA SER A 51 -13.25 -13.43 10.50
C SER A 51 -13.48 -13.91 11.93
N SER A 52 -12.89 -13.19 12.88
CA SER A 52 -12.77 -13.61 14.26
C SER A 52 -13.42 -12.63 15.22
N TYR A 53 -13.84 -13.15 16.36
CA TYR A 53 -14.63 -12.43 17.36
C TYR A 53 -14.05 -12.66 18.74
N LEU A 54 -14.07 -11.61 19.56
CA LEU A 54 -13.62 -11.69 20.93
C LEU A 54 -14.70 -11.16 21.86
N HIS A 55 -15.09 -11.98 22.82
CA HIS A 55 -15.90 -11.58 23.96
C HIS A 55 -15.05 -11.63 25.21
N TRP A 56 -15.21 -10.65 26.09
CA TRP A 56 -14.48 -10.65 27.35
C TRP A 56 -15.23 -9.95 28.49
N THR A 57 -14.86 -10.34 29.70
CA THR A 57 -15.24 -9.69 30.95
C THR A 57 -13.98 -9.53 31.79
N TYR A 58 -13.73 -8.30 32.24
CA TYR A 58 -12.63 -8.00 33.14
C TYR A 58 -13.10 -8.02 34.59
N ASP A 59 -12.41 -8.78 35.42
CA ASP A 59 -12.55 -8.80 36.87
C ASP A 59 -11.37 -8.05 37.49
N SER A 60 -11.63 -6.82 37.93
CA SER A 60 -10.62 -5.97 38.56
C SER A 60 -10.20 -6.46 39.94
N SER A 61 -11.06 -7.18 40.67
CA SER A 61 -10.75 -7.69 42.00
C SER A 61 -9.69 -8.80 41.94
N ASN A 62 -9.75 -9.62 40.89
CA ASN A 62 -8.81 -10.72 40.66
C ASN A 62 -7.77 -10.39 39.58
N SER A 63 -7.74 -9.17 39.03
CA SER A 63 -6.87 -8.78 37.89
C SER A 63 -6.86 -9.87 36.80
N SER A 64 -8.06 -10.26 36.35
CA SER A 64 -8.22 -11.38 35.42
C SER A 64 -9.22 -11.06 34.32
N VAL A 65 -9.02 -11.67 33.15
CA VAL A 65 -9.93 -11.56 32.02
C VAL A 65 -10.53 -12.93 31.71
N SER A 66 -11.86 -12.98 31.67
CA SER A 66 -12.60 -14.12 31.12
C SER A 66 -12.81 -13.86 29.64
N VAL A 67 -12.47 -14.79 28.76
CA VAL A 67 -12.59 -14.63 27.30
C VAL A 67 -13.38 -15.75 26.65
N ALA A 68 -14.03 -15.40 25.54
CA ALA A 68 -14.43 -16.32 24.49
C ALA A 68 -13.90 -15.79 23.15
N PHE A 69 -13.00 -16.55 22.53
CA PHE A 69 -12.46 -16.25 21.21
C PHE A 69 -13.07 -17.20 20.18
N ILE A 70 -13.51 -16.65 19.05
CA ILE A 70 -14.21 -17.41 18.02
C ILE A 70 -13.52 -17.14 16.69
N ALA A 71 -13.12 -18.19 15.98
CA ALA A 71 -12.59 -18.09 14.63
C ALA A 71 -12.85 -19.38 13.84
N ALA A 72 -12.91 -19.25 12.53
CA ALA A 72 -12.89 -20.40 11.63
C ALA A 72 -11.43 -20.82 11.37
N PRO A 73 -11.04 -22.07 11.65
CA PRO A 73 -9.74 -22.59 11.21
C PRO A 73 -9.68 -22.68 9.67
N PRO A 74 -8.48 -22.79 9.07
CA PRO A 74 -8.34 -22.90 7.60
C PRO A 74 -9.05 -24.12 7.01
N ASP A 75 -9.13 -25.20 7.80
CA ASP A 75 -9.83 -26.44 7.49
C ASP A 75 -10.48 -27.00 8.77
N SER A 76 -11.37 -28.00 8.67
CA SER A 76 -12.12 -28.54 9.81
C SER A 76 -11.25 -29.22 10.88
N SER A 77 -10.00 -29.54 10.56
CA SER A 77 -9.00 -30.10 11.48
C SER A 77 -8.00 -29.07 12.00
N GLY A 78 -8.05 -27.82 11.52
CA GLY A 78 -7.11 -26.78 11.91
C GLY A 78 -7.30 -26.30 13.35
N TRP A 79 -6.41 -25.39 13.74
CA TRP A 79 -6.39 -24.78 15.05
C TRP A 79 -6.71 -23.29 14.99
N VAL A 80 -7.19 -22.77 16.11
CA VAL A 80 -7.33 -21.33 16.35
C VAL A 80 -6.62 -20.95 17.64
N SER A 81 -6.08 -19.73 17.69
CA SER A 81 -5.35 -19.24 18.85
C SER A 81 -5.73 -17.83 19.22
N TRP A 82 -5.78 -17.60 20.52
CA TRP A 82 -5.78 -16.28 21.13
C TRP A 82 -4.69 -16.23 22.19
N ALA A 83 -4.01 -15.09 22.29
CA ALA A 83 -2.87 -14.93 23.20
C ALA A 83 -2.77 -13.51 23.75
N LEU A 84 -2.27 -13.40 24.98
CA LEU A 84 -1.85 -12.11 25.56
C LEU A 84 -0.34 -11.96 25.45
N ASN A 85 0.14 -10.77 25.11
CA ASN A 85 1.56 -10.47 25.09
C ASN A 85 1.91 -9.40 26.15
N PRO A 86 2.49 -9.81 27.30
CA PRO A 86 2.89 -8.87 28.35
C PRO A 86 4.18 -8.09 28.03
N THR A 87 4.97 -8.51 27.04
CA THR A 87 6.30 -7.95 26.76
C THR A 87 6.36 -7.14 25.47
N GLY A 88 5.35 -7.22 24.61
CA GLY A 88 5.34 -6.59 23.30
C GLY A 88 3.97 -6.61 22.64
N THR A 89 3.93 -6.25 21.36
CA THR A 89 2.69 -6.12 20.56
C THR A 89 2.56 -7.20 19.48
N GLY A 90 3.53 -8.11 19.37
CA GLY A 90 3.61 -9.12 18.31
C GLY A 90 3.50 -10.55 18.82
N MET A 91 3.92 -11.50 18.00
CA MET A 91 3.89 -12.94 18.33
C MET A 91 4.94 -13.32 19.39
N LEU A 92 6.18 -12.83 19.26
CA LEU A 92 7.22 -13.12 20.26
C LEU A 92 6.89 -12.46 21.61
N GLY A 93 6.98 -13.24 22.68
CA GLY A 93 6.58 -12.90 24.04
C GLY A 93 5.12 -13.24 24.36
N ALA A 94 4.34 -13.72 23.39
CA ALA A 94 2.92 -14.03 23.60
C ALA A 94 2.72 -15.32 24.39
N GLN A 95 1.76 -15.28 25.31
CA GLN A 95 1.27 -16.37 26.13
C GLN A 95 0.00 -16.91 25.45
N ALA A 96 0.15 -17.96 24.64
CA ALA A 96 -0.86 -18.38 23.68
C ALA A 96 -1.68 -19.58 24.15
N LEU A 97 -2.98 -19.50 23.85
CA LEU A 97 -3.94 -20.58 24.00
C LEU A 97 -4.25 -21.17 22.62
N VAL A 98 -3.92 -22.44 22.50
CA VAL A 98 -4.01 -23.46 21.45
C VAL A 98 -5.33 -24.23 21.32
N ALA A 99 -6.37 -23.82 20.60
CA ALA A 99 -7.59 -24.63 20.48
C ALA A 99 -7.66 -25.43 19.18
N PHE A 100 -7.83 -26.75 19.27
CA PHE A 100 -7.98 -27.64 18.11
C PHE A 100 -8.68 -28.96 18.46
N LYS A 101 -9.04 -29.72 17.43
CA LYS A 101 -9.66 -31.04 17.57
C LYS A 101 -8.58 -32.11 17.52
N HIS A 102 -8.48 -32.92 18.58
CA HIS A 102 -7.55 -34.05 18.64
C HIS A 102 -8.07 -35.22 17.79
N SER A 103 -7.20 -36.18 17.47
CA SER A 103 -7.52 -37.35 16.61
C SER A 103 -8.68 -38.21 17.13
N ASN A 104 -8.88 -38.26 18.45
CA ASN A 104 -10.01 -38.93 19.12
C ASN A 104 -11.34 -38.15 19.00
N GLY A 105 -11.33 -36.99 18.34
CA GLY A 105 -12.50 -36.14 18.15
C GLY A 105 -12.79 -35.13 19.26
N SER A 106 -12.07 -35.18 20.39
CA SER A 106 -12.24 -34.23 21.48
C SER A 106 -11.61 -32.87 21.17
N MET A 107 -12.25 -31.80 21.62
CA MET A 107 -11.67 -30.45 21.58
C MET A 107 -10.71 -30.26 22.76
N VAL A 108 -9.52 -29.75 22.49
CA VAL A 108 -8.49 -29.48 23.49
C VAL A 108 -8.04 -28.04 23.44
N VAL A 109 -7.55 -27.54 24.58
CA VAL A 109 -6.89 -26.24 24.71
C VAL A 109 -5.51 -26.46 25.30
N GLU A 110 -4.49 -26.19 24.51
CA GLU A 110 -3.10 -26.30 24.91
C GLU A 110 -2.44 -24.92 25.10
N THR A 111 -1.35 -24.88 25.84
CA THR A 111 -0.65 -23.63 26.15
C THR A 111 0.72 -23.56 25.50
N TYR A 112 1.08 -22.38 25.01
CA TYR A 112 2.35 -22.13 24.32
C TYR A 112 2.95 -20.80 24.76
N ASN A 113 4.14 -20.85 25.37
CA ASN A 113 4.92 -19.66 25.71
C ASN A 113 5.87 -19.31 24.55
N ILE A 114 5.51 -18.32 23.74
CA ILE A 114 6.16 -18.03 22.46
C ILE A 114 7.37 -17.12 22.67
N ASN A 115 8.47 -17.67 23.19
CA ASN A 115 9.72 -16.92 23.37
C ASN A 115 10.68 -17.03 22.17
N SER A 116 10.42 -17.96 21.25
CA SER A 116 11.19 -18.16 20.03
C SER A 116 10.31 -18.71 18.91
N TYR A 117 10.88 -18.92 17.72
CA TYR A 117 10.19 -19.58 16.60
C TYR A 117 10.28 -21.11 16.65
N ASP A 118 11.11 -21.69 17.54
CA ASP A 118 10.99 -23.11 17.92
C ASP A 118 9.92 -23.21 19.01
N ILE A 119 8.68 -23.41 18.60
CA ILE A 119 7.50 -23.34 19.46
C ILE A 119 7.16 -24.75 19.91
N LYS A 120 7.12 -24.94 21.23
CA LYS A 120 6.72 -26.19 21.89
C LYS A 120 5.67 -25.88 22.93
N GLN A 121 4.79 -26.84 23.15
CA GLN A 121 3.81 -26.78 24.22
C GLN A 121 4.54 -26.54 25.54
N SER A 122 4.08 -25.55 26.30
CA SER A 122 4.77 -25.07 27.49
C SER A 122 3.80 -24.35 28.42
N LYS A 123 4.13 -24.32 29.71
CA LYS A 123 3.34 -23.59 30.69
C LYS A 123 3.46 -22.07 30.44
N LEU A 124 2.35 -21.37 30.55
CA LEU A 124 2.32 -19.91 30.46
C LEU A 124 2.94 -19.27 31.71
N SER A 125 3.52 -18.09 31.53
CA SER A 125 3.97 -17.21 32.62
C SER A 125 2.81 -16.49 33.30
N LEU A 126 1.67 -16.35 32.62
CA LEU A 126 0.42 -15.84 33.18
C LEU A 126 -0.47 -17.01 33.58
N ASP A 127 -1.05 -16.97 34.77
CA ASP A 127 -1.95 -18.03 35.21
C ASP A 127 -3.19 -18.09 34.32
N VAL A 128 -3.58 -19.31 33.96
CA VAL A 128 -4.75 -19.61 33.14
C VAL A 128 -5.56 -20.73 33.77
N TRP A 129 -6.89 -20.60 33.77
CA TRP A 129 -7.82 -21.59 34.29
C TRP A 129 -9.12 -21.60 33.49
N ASP A 130 -10.01 -22.54 33.81
CA ASP A 130 -11.32 -22.73 33.16
C ASP A 130 -11.22 -22.82 31.62
N THR A 131 -10.16 -23.45 31.11
CA THR A 131 -9.94 -23.61 29.67
C THR A 131 -10.86 -24.67 29.08
N SER A 132 -11.50 -24.35 27.96
CA SER A 132 -12.31 -25.30 27.20
C SER A 132 -12.46 -24.82 25.76
N ALA A 133 -12.77 -25.74 24.85
CA ALA A 133 -13.07 -25.38 23.47
C ALA A 133 -14.23 -26.22 22.94
N GLU A 134 -14.96 -25.64 21.99
CA GLU A 134 -16.01 -26.35 21.24
C GLU A 134 -15.91 -26.03 19.76
N TYR A 135 -16.33 -26.98 18.92
CA TYR A 135 -16.46 -26.79 17.48
C TYR A 135 -17.94 -26.82 17.11
N THR A 136 -18.45 -25.73 16.54
CA THR A 136 -19.87 -25.63 16.11
C THR A 136 -19.96 -24.63 14.96
N ASP A 137 -20.77 -24.93 13.94
CA ASP A 137 -20.96 -24.09 12.74
C ASP A 137 -19.67 -23.75 11.98
N GLY A 138 -18.74 -24.70 11.89
CA GLY A 138 -17.47 -24.49 11.16
C GLY A 138 -16.44 -23.64 11.91
N ALA A 139 -16.75 -23.17 13.12
CA ALA A 139 -15.86 -22.34 13.93
C ALA A 139 -15.47 -23.02 15.25
N ILE A 140 -14.24 -22.75 15.70
CA ILE A 140 -13.78 -23.11 17.04
C ILE A 140 -14.09 -21.93 17.97
N ARG A 141 -14.71 -22.23 19.12
CA ARG A 141 -14.91 -21.30 20.22
C ARG A 141 -13.98 -21.73 21.36
N LEU A 142 -13.02 -20.89 21.68
CA LEU A 142 -12.05 -21.05 22.77
C LEU A 142 -12.51 -20.24 23.98
N PHE A 143 -12.62 -20.88 25.13
CA PHE A 143 -12.94 -20.23 26.40
C PHE A 143 -11.77 -20.36 27.37
N ALA A 144 -11.48 -19.30 28.10
CA ALA A 144 -10.47 -19.31 29.14
C ALA A 144 -10.66 -18.16 30.13
N LYS A 145 -10.04 -18.29 31.31
CA LYS A 145 -9.76 -17.18 32.22
C LYS A 145 -8.25 -17.05 32.38
N MET A 146 -7.76 -15.82 32.34
CA MET A 146 -6.32 -15.56 32.36
C MET A 146 -5.99 -14.36 33.24
N LYS A 147 -4.93 -14.44 34.03
CA LYS A 147 -4.39 -13.30 34.76
C LYS A 147 -3.87 -12.25 33.78
N VAL A 148 -4.09 -10.99 34.14
CA VAL A 148 -3.50 -9.83 33.49
C VAL A 148 -2.62 -9.09 34.49
N PRO A 149 -1.61 -8.30 34.05
CA PRO A 149 -0.80 -7.54 34.99
C PRO A 149 -1.66 -6.59 35.83
N GLU A 150 -1.40 -6.52 37.13
CA GLU A 150 -2.20 -5.72 38.06
C GLU A 150 -2.28 -4.27 37.62
N LYS A 151 -3.46 -3.66 37.80
CA LYS A 151 -3.75 -2.26 37.43
C LYS A 151 -3.59 -1.95 35.93
N SER A 152 -3.50 -2.97 35.07
CA SER A 152 -3.52 -2.74 33.62
C SER A 152 -4.87 -2.22 33.18
N GLU A 153 -4.88 -1.13 32.42
CA GLU A 153 -6.08 -0.67 31.71
C GLU A 153 -6.18 -1.31 30.32
N THR A 154 -5.02 -1.61 29.72
CA THR A 154 -4.90 -2.17 28.38
C THR A 154 -3.92 -3.35 28.38
N VAL A 155 -4.18 -4.33 27.51
CA VAL A 155 -3.30 -5.48 27.29
C VAL A 155 -3.12 -5.69 25.78
N ASN A 156 -1.91 -6.08 25.37
CA ASN A 156 -1.71 -6.46 23.98
C ASN A 156 -2.18 -7.90 23.77
N HIS A 157 -2.93 -8.13 22.70
CA HIS A 157 -3.34 -9.47 22.30
C HIS A 157 -2.96 -9.75 20.84
N VAL A 158 -2.82 -11.04 20.53
CA VAL A 158 -2.64 -11.54 19.16
C VAL A 158 -3.54 -12.75 18.96
N TRP A 159 -3.96 -12.97 17.73
CA TRP A 159 -4.79 -14.12 17.38
C TRP A 159 -4.32 -14.74 16.06
N GLN A 160 -4.55 -16.04 15.91
CA GLN A 160 -4.15 -16.76 14.72
C GLN A 160 -5.03 -17.96 14.42
N VAL A 161 -4.93 -18.42 13.17
CA VAL A 161 -5.51 -19.68 12.72
C VAL A 161 -4.48 -20.42 11.88
N GLY A 162 -4.47 -21.75 11.93
CA GLY A 162 -3.50 -22.53 11.18
C GLY A 162 -3.88 -24.00 11.04
N PRO A 163 -3.14 -24.77 10.24
CA PRO A 163 -3.39 -26.19 10.04
C PRO A 163 -2.82 -27.03 11.18
N ILE A 164 -3.37 -28.23 11.38
CA ILE A 164 -2.76 -29.27 12.20
C ILE A 164 -1.91 -30.18 11.31
N THR A 165 -0.73 -30.58 11.80
CA THR A 165 0.13 -31.58 11.17
C THR A 165 0.66 -32.51 12.24
N ASP A 166 0.59 -33.82 12.01
CA ASP A 166 1.02 -34.86 12.98
C ASP A 166 0.40 -34.65 14.37
N ASN A 167 -0.93 -34.41 14.41
CA ASN A 167 -1.70 -34.12 15.64
C ASN A 167 -1.22 -32.90 16.44
N SER A 168 -0.40 -32.01 15.86
CA SER A 168 0.15 -30.82 16.52
C SER A 168 -0.12 -29.54 15.71
N PRO A 169 -0.27 -28.38 16.37
CA PRO A 169 -0.35 -27.08 15.70
C PRO A 169 0.85 -26.81 14.79
N ALA A 170 0.61 -26.73 13.48
CA ALA A 170 1.63 -26.33 12.52
C ALA A 170 1.64 -24.81 12.35
N LYS A 171 2.67 -24.31 11.68
CA LYS A 171 2.87 -22.88 11.43
C LYS A 171 1.65 -22.26 10.71
N HIS A 172 1.15 -21.15 11.26
CA HIS A 172 0.12 -20.35 10.60
C HIS A 172 0.62 -19.67 9.32
N GLU A 173 -0.29 -19.28 8.44
CA GLU A 173 0.06 -18.51 7.24
C GLU A 173 0.64 -17.13 7.58
N MET A 174 1.43 -16.58 6.66
CA MET A 174 2.07 -15.26 6.81
C MET A 174 1.42 -14.19 5.91
N GLN A 175 0.13 -14.35 5.60
CA GLN A 175 -0.61 -13.38 4.80
C GLN A 175 -0.83 -12.07 5.57
N THR A 176 -1.21 -11.01 4.86
CA THR A 176 -1.50 -9.69 5.44
C THR A 176 -2.50 -9.75 6.59
N ALA A 177 -3.54 -10.60 6.49
CA ALA A 177 -4.52 -10.79 7.56
C ALA A 177 -3.89 -11.36 8.84
N ASN A 178 -2.99 -12.34 8.72
CA ASN A 178 -2.28 -12.97 9.84
C ASN A 178 -1.29 -12.00 10.48
N LEU A 179 -0.53 -11.27 9.66
CA LEU A 179 0.46 -10.30 10.16
C LEU A 179 -0.17 -9.10 10.89
N ASN A 180 -1.44 -8.81 10.60
CA ASN A 180 -2.23 -7.76 11.24
C ASN A 180 -3.16 -8.28 12.34
N ALA A 181 -3.12 -9.58 12.67
CA ALA A 181 -3.94 -10.20 13.70
C ALA A 181 -3.40 -9.92 15.12
N LYS A 182 -3.37 -8.63 15.46
CA LYS A 182 -2.84 -8.09 16.72
C LYS A 182 -3.49 -6.74 17.03
N ALA A 183 -3.74 -6.47 18.30
CA ALA A 183 -4.24 -5.18 18.76
C ALA A 183 -3.98 -4.96 20.26
N SER A 184 -4.30 -3.77 20.75
CA SER A 184 -4.37 -3.48 22.18
C SER A 184 -5.84 -3.51 22.61
N LEU A 185 -6.12 -4.25 23.67
CA LEU A 185 -7.43 -4.48 24.23
C LEU A 185 -7.58 -3.68 25.52
N LYS A 186 -8.55 -2.76 25.57
CA LYS A 186 -8.93 -2.05 26.80
C LYS A 186 -9.85 -2.94 27.65
N LEU A 187 -9.42 -3.24 28.87
CA LEU A 187 -10.05 -4.27 29.70
C LEU A 187 -11.45 -3.86 30.20
N THR A 188 -11.64 -2.58 30.54
CA THR A 188 -12.92 -2.04 31.02
C THR A 188 -13.90 -1.68 29.91
N GLY A 189 -13.63 -2.07 28.65
CA GLY A 189 -14.60 -2.04 27.56
C GLY A 189 -15.23 -0.68 27.25
N GLN A 190 -14.58 0.41 27.66
CA GLN A 190 -14.81 1.74 27.10
C GLN A 190 -14.30 1.71 25.65
N THR A 191 -15.09 1.08 24.78
CA THR A 191 -15.07 1.35 23.36
C THR A 191 -15.62 2.75 23.23
N ASP A 192 -14.75 3.75 23.36
CA ASP A 192 -14.96 4.90 22.53
C ASP A 192 -15.14 4.36 21.11
N THR A 193 -16.24 4.73 20.46
CA THR A 193 -16.31 4.86 19.01
C THR A 193 -15.30 5.90 18.47
N SER A 194 -14.20 6.11 19.20
CA SER A 194 -13.03 6.79 18.70
C SER A 194 -12.35 5.82 17.75
N THR A 195 -12.37 6.23 16.48
CA THR A 195 -11.23 6.16 15.56
C THR A 195 -10.03 5.43 16.18
N PRO A 196 -9.53 4.34 15.56
CA PRO A 196 -8.48 3.50 16.12
C PRO A 196 -7.42 4.37 16.77
N SER A 197 -7.30 4.23 18.10
CA SER A 197 -6.36 4.95 18.96
C SER A 197 -5.08 5.21 18.17
N GLY A 198 -4.86 6.49 17.83
CA GLY A 198 -3.84 6.99 16.91
C GLY A 198 -3.15 5.93 16.05
N THR A 199 -3.62 5.73 14.80
CA THR A 199 -2.95 4.97 13.72
C THR A 199 -1.54 4.55 14.13
N ASP A 200 -1.33 3.25 14.44
CA ASP A 200 -0.03 2.68 14.85
C ASP A 200 1.11 3.48 14.22
N SER A 201 2.05 3.99 15.03
CA SER A 201 3.16 4.83 14.57
C SER A 201 3.82 4.31 13.29
N ARG A 202 3.86 2.98 13.13
CA ARG A 202 4.31 2.29 11.92
C ARG A 202 3.34 2.44 10.74
N THR A 203 2.04 2.23 10.93
CA THR A 203 1.00 2.51 9.93
C THR A 203 0.98 3.98 9.51
N LYS A 204 1.13 4.91 10.45
CA LYS A 204 1.25 6.35 10.14
C LYS A 204 2.45 6.60 9.23
N ARG A 205 3.60 5.96 9.52
CA ARG A 205 4.80 6.06 8.68
C ARG A 205 4.67 5.38 7.33
N LYS A 206 3.96 4.25 7.23
CA LYS A 206 3.61 3.61 5.94
C LYS A 206 2.75 4.54 5.09
N ASN A 207 1.75 5.20 5.70
CA ASN A 207 0.91 6.18 5.01
C ASN A 207 1.71 7.39 4.55
N ILE A 208 2.58 7.95 5.41
CA ILE A 208 3.49 9.04 5.05
C ILE A 208 4.40 8.64 3.88
N HIS A 209 5.03 7.47 3.95
CA HIS A 209 5.84 6.92 2.86
C HIS A 209 5.05 6.83 1.56
N GLY A 210 3.83 6.27 1.60
CA GLY A 210 2.95 6.16 0.44
C GLY A 210 2.60 7.52 -0.18
N ILE A 211 2.20 8.49 0.65
CA ILE A 211 1.83 9.84 0.19
C ILE A 211 3.04 10.56 -0.43
N LEU A 212 4.18 10.57 0.25
CA LEU A 212 5.40 11.23 -0.24
C LEU A 212 5.80 10.69 -1.62
N ASN A 213 5.78 9.37 -1.79
CA ASN A 213 6.18 8.75 -3.05
C ASN A 213 5.12 8.89 -4.15
N ALA A 214 3.82 8.86 -3.82
CA ALA A 214 2.76 9.11 -4.80
C ALA A 214 2.78 10.54 -5.33
N VAL A 215 3.00 11.54 -4.45
CA VAL A 215 3.11 12.95 -4.84
C VAL A 215 4.39 13.20 -5.65
N SER A 216 5.54 12.73 -5.16
CA SER A 216 6.83 12.91 -5.81
C SER A 216 6.92 12.14 -7.14
N TRP A 217 7.10 10.82 -7.07
CA TRP A 217 7.35 9.97 -8.24
C TRP A 217 6.12 9.77 -9.11
N GLY A 218 4.94 9.76 -8.49
CA GLY A 218 3.68 9.50 -9.17
C GLY A 218 3.06 10.71 -9.86
N LEU A 219 3.30 11.95 -9.40
CA LEU A 219 2.63 13.14 -9.96
C LEU A 219 3.61 14.25 -10.39
N MET A 220 4.49 14.70 -9.49
CA MET A 220 5.38 15.83 -9.78
C MET A 220 6.38 15.53 -10.90
N PHE A 221 7.01 14.34 -10.89
CA PHE A 221 7.91 13.93 -11.99
C PHE A 221 7.22 13.96 -13.37
N PRO A 222 6.03 13.34 -13.55
CA PRO A 222 5.24 13.46 -14.77
C PRO A 222 4.88 14.90 -15.15
N ILE A 223 4.43 15.72 -14.20
CA ILE A 223 4.09 17.12 -14.44
C ILE A 223 5.29 17.90 -14.97
N GLY A 224 6.46 17.73 -14.35
CA GLY A 224 7.70 18.36 -14.81
C GLY A 224 8.09 17.92 -16.22
N ALA A 225 7.86 16.66 -16.59
CA ALA A 225 8.12 16.16 -17.95
C ALA A 225 7.15 16.76 -18.99
N ILE A 226 5.86 16.86 -18.65
CA ILE A 226 4.81 17.51 -19.47
C ILE A 226 5.18 18.98 -19.72
N ILE A 227 5.59 19.72 -18.67
CA ILE A 227 6.05 21.11 -18.78
C ILE A 227 7.20 21.25 -19.79
N ALA A 228 8.24 20.42 -19.66
CA ALA A 228 9.39 20.48 -20.56
C ALA A 228 9.04 20.12 -22.01
N ARG A 229 8.13 19.17 -22.22
CA ARG A 229 7.72 18.73 -23.56
C ARG A 229 6.89 19.80 -24.28
N TYR A 230 5.86 20.33 -23.61
CA TYR A 230 4.87 21.18 -24.29
C TYR A 230 5.19 22.67 -24.23
N MET A 231 5.67 23.18 -23.09
CA MET A 231 5.94 24.62 -22.96
C MET A 231 7.15 25.06 -23.78
N ARG A 232 8.11 24.16 -24.04
CA ARG A 232 9.28 24.42 -24.89
C ARG A 232 8.91 24.83 -26.33
N THR A 233 7.70 24.52 -26.79
CA THR A 233 7.21 24.86 -28.15
C THR A 233 6.91 26.36 -28.31
N PHE A 234 6.67 27.07 -27.21
CA PHE A 234 6.35 28.50 -27.20
C PHE A 234 7.63 29.32 -26.99
N GLN A 235 7.99 30.16 -27.98
CA GLN A 235 9.18 31.03 -27.88
C GLN A 235 9.08 32.03 -26.71
N SER A 236 7.87 32.47 -26.36
CA SER A 236 7.63 33.34 -25.19
C SER A 236 7.91 32.67 -23.85
N ALA A 237 8.01 31.33 -23.81
CA ALA A 237 8.29 30.58 -22.60
C ALA A 237 9.79 30.25 -22.44
N ASP A 238 10.68 30.65 -23.35
CA ASP A 238 12.13 30.52 -23.17
C ASP A 238 12.67 31.73 -22.40
N PRO A 239 13.39 31.58 -21.27
CA PRO A 239 13.88 30.35 -20.63
C PRO A 239 12.99 29.78 -19.51
N ALA A 240 11.81 30.34 -19.27
CA ALA A 240 10.92 29.99 -18.16
C ALA A 240 10.55 28.49 -18.07
N TRP A 241 10.29 27.82 -19.20
CA TRP A 241 9.97 26.38 -19.23
C TRP A 241 11.09 25.52 -18.61
N PHE A 242 12.34 25.93 -18.81
CA PHE A 242 13.51 25.19 -18.32
C PHE A 242 13.63 25.32 -16.81
N TYR A 243 13.50 26.53 -16.27
CA TYR A 243 13.52 26.74 -14.82
C TYR A 243 12.34 26.07 -14.14
N LEU A 244 11.15 26.13 -14.72
CA LEU A 244 9.95 25.47 -14.17
C LEU A 244 10.11 23.95 -14.16
N HIS A 245 10.64 23.36 -15.23
CA HIS A 245 10.99 21.94 -15.27
C HIS A 245 12.00 21.59 -14.17
N VAL A 246 13.12 22.29 -14.10
CA VAL A 246 14.18 22.01 -13.12
C VAL A 246 13.64 22.14 -11.69
N PHE A 247 12.89 23.21 -11.40
CA PHE A 247 12.27 23.42 -10.10
C PHE A 247 11.37 22.24 -9.72
N CYS A 248 10.46 21.84 -10.61
CA CYS A 248 9.55 20.73 -10.39
C CYS A 248 10.32 19.41 -10.12
N GLN A 249 11.36 19.12 -10.91
CA GLN A 249 12.16 17.89 -10.77
C GLN A 249 12.99 17.88 -9.48
N VAL A 250 13.60 19.01 -9.10
CA VAL A 250 14.38 19.11 -7.85
C VAL A 250 13.48 18.98 -6.63
N SER A 251 12.34 19.69 -6.61
CA SER A 251 11.37 19.58 -5.53
C SER A 251 10.80 18.17 -5.41
N ALA A 252 10.47 17.53 -6.54
CA ALA A 252 10.02 16.15 -6.57
C ALA A 252 11.09 15.21 -5.99
N TYR A 253 12.34 15.34 -6.43
CA TYR A 253 13.45 14.53 -5.94
C TYR A 253 13.68 14.71 -4.44
N ALA A 254 13.64 15.94 -3.91
CA ALA A 254 13.79 16.21 -2.49
C ALA A 254 12.72 15.52 -1.63
N ILE A 255 11.45 15.59 -2.05
CA ILE A 255 10.34 14.87 -1.41
C ILE A 255 10.55 13.34 -1.55
N GLY A 256 11.03 12.90 -2.71
CA GLY A 256 11.34 11.50 -3.01
C GLY A 256 12.44 10.93 -2.13
N VAL A 257 13.46 11.72 -1.75
CA VAL A 257 14.51 11.32 -0.79
C VAL A 257 13.91 11.02 0.58
N ALA A 258 12.99 11.88 1.07
CA ALA A 258 12.28 11.63 2.32
C ALA A 258 11.40 10.37 2.24
N GLY A 259 10.70 10.20 1.10
CA GLY A 259 9.94 8.98 0.80
C GLY A 259 10.82 7.72 0.80
N TRP A 260 12.01 7.77 0.20
CA TRP A 260 12.94 6.65 0.15
C TRP A 260 13.51 6.33 1.54
N GLY A 261 13.95 7.34 2.29
CA GLY A 261 14.49 7.17 3.65
C GLY A 261 13.48 6.58 4.63
N THR A 262 12.21 7.02 4.56
CA THR A 262 11.12 6.41 5.35
C THR A 262 10.88 4.94 4.96
N GLY A 263 11.04 4.58 3.69
CA GLY A 263 10.96 3.21 3.19
C GLY A 263 12.04 2.30 3.76
N ILE A 264 13.29 2.77 3.83
CA ILE A 264 14.40 2.02 4.45
C ILE A 264 14.11 1.76 5.93
N LYS A 265 13.68 2.79 6.66
CA LYS A 265 13.36 2.67 8.09
C LYS A 265 12.20 1.70 8.34
N LEU A 266 11.19 1.69 7.47
CA LEU A 266 10.12 0.69 7.53
C LEU A 266 10.64 -0.73 7.24
N GLY A 267 11.61 -0.87 6.34
CA GLY A 267 12.28 -2.14 6.05
C GLY A 267 13.06 -2.69 7.25
N SER A 268 13.82 -1.86 7.96
CA SER A 268 14.59 -2.28 9.16
C SER A 268 13.70 -2.72 10.32
N GLU A 269 12.50 -2.14 10.43
CA GLU A 269 11.51 -2.48 11.46
C GLU A 269 10.65 -3.69 11.10
N SER A 270 10.76 -4.21 9.87
CA SER A 270 9.98 -5.34 9.36
C SER A 270 10.83 -6.62 9.30
N LYS A 271 11.33 -7.08 10.46
CA LYS A 271 12.07 -8.35 10.52
C LYS A 271 11.15 -9.50 10.10
N GLY A 272 11.52 -10.23 9.05
CA GLY A 272 10.78 -11.39 8.53
C GLY A 272 9.82 -11.12 7.35
N VAL A 273 9.57 -9.86 6.96
CA VAL A 273 8.73 -9.53 5.79
C VAL A 273 9.50 -8.61 4.85
N GLN A 274 9.86 -9.10 3.66
CA GLN A 274 10.59 -8.34 2.64
C GLN A 274 9.74 -8.19 1.38
N TYR A 275 9.40 -6.96 1.02
CA TYR A 275 8.77 -6.65 -0.26
C TYR A 275 9.84 -6.41 -1.33
N THR A 276 10.53 -7.48 -1.71
CA THR A 276 11.72 -7.44 -2.59
C THR A 276 11.45 -6.74 -3.92
N GLY A 277 10.29 -6.98 -4.55
CA GLY A 277 9.93 -6.35 -5.81
C GLY A 277 9.80 -4.81 -5.73
N HIS A 278 9.02 -4.29 -4.78
CA HIS A 278 8.85 -2.85 -4.57
C HIS A 278 10.16 -2.19 -4.13
N ARG A 279 10.93 -2.87 -3.24
CA ARG A 279 12.22 -2.38 -2.77
C ARG A 279 13.25 -2.27 -3.89
N ASN A 280 13.40 -3.30 -4.73
CA ASN A 280 14.39 -3.32 -5.80
C ASN A 280 14.08 -2.27 -6.86
N ILE A 281 12.81 -2.14 -7.26
CA ILE A 281 12.36 -1.10 -8.18
C ILE A 281 12.59 0.28 -7.57
N GLY A 282 12.26 0.48 -6.29
CA GLY A 282 12.47 1.74 -5.58
C GLY A 282 13.96 2.14 -5.49
N ILE A 283 14.87 1.19 -5.24
CA ILE A 283 16.31 1.44 -5.23
C ILE A 283 16.80 1.82 -6.63
N ALA A 284 16.43 1.04 -7.66
CA ALA A 284 16.80 1.34 -9.03
C ALA A 284 16.28 2.72 -9.48
N LEU A 285 15.01 3.02 -9.20
CA LEU A 285 14.38 4.32 -9.46
C LEU A 285 15.17 5.47 -8.82
N PHE A 286 15.47 5.34 -7.52
CA PHE A 286 16.22 6.36 -6.78
C PHE A 286 17.61 6.57 -7.39
N SER A 287 18.37 5.48 -7.64
CA SER A 287 19.70 5.56 -8.24
C SER A 287 19.69 6.21 -9.62
N LEU A 288 18.74 5.86 -10.49
CA LEU A 288 18.61 6.46 -11.82
C LEU A 288 18.24 7.95 -11.72
N ALA A 289 17.37 8.33 -10.80
CA ALA A 289 17.00 9.72 -10.58
C ALA A 289 18.17 10.55 -10.02
N THR A 290 18.96 10.00 -9.09
CA THR A 290 20.18 10.64 -8.60
C THR A 290 21.17 10.86 -9.75
N LEU A 291 21.37 9.85 -10.62
CA LEU A 291 22.23 9.99 -11.80
C LEU A 291 21.71 11.06 -12.76
N GLN A 292 20.39 11.12 -12.97
CA GLN A 292 19.76 12.14 -13.82
C GLN A 292 19.98 13.56 -13.26
N LEU A 293 19.80 13.74 -11.95
CA LEU A 293 19.96 15.01 -11.25
C LEU A 293 21.44 15.44 -11.18
N LEU A 294 22.35 14.51 -10.87
CA LEU A 294 23.79 14.73 -10.85
C LEU A 294 24.33 15.18 -12.20
N LYS A 295 23.87 14.57 -13.30
CA LYS A 295 24.21 14.97 -14.68
C LYS A 295 23.79 16.40 -15.03
N ILE A 296 22.86 16.99 -14.28
CA ILE A 296 22.36 18.36 -14.46
C ILE A 296 23.12 19.35 -13.57
N PHE A 297 23.45 18.98 -12.32
CA PHE A 297 24.03 19.90 -11.33
C PHE A 297 25.53 19.72 -11.07
N ALA A 298 26.01 18.49 -10.86
CA ALA A 298 27.38 18.27 -10.36
C ALA A 298 28.44 18.25 -11.46
N LEU A 299 28.00 18.08 -12.71
CA LEU A 299 28.88 18.11 -13.86
C LEU A 299 28.41 19.23 -14.78
N PHE A 300 29.27 20.21 -15.01
CA PHE A 300 29.29 21.10 -16.18
C PHE A 300 29.33 20.35 -17.54
N LEU A 301 28.86 19.08 -17.58
CA LEU A 301 28.69 18.23 -18.75
C LEU A 301 27.40 18.50 -19.52
N ARG A 302 26.52 19.42 -19.10
CA ARG A 302 25.47 19.91 -20.01
C ARG A 302 26.21 20.63 -21.16
N PRO A 303 26.36 20.01 -22.35
CA PRO A 303 27.22 20.60 -23.37
C PRO A 303 26.57 21.89 -23.87
N LYS A 304 27.36 22.86 -24.32
CA LYS A 304 26.84 24.05 -25.01
C LYS A 304 25.95 23.59 -26.19
N LYS A 305 24.94 24.39 -26.56
CA LYS A 305 23.96 24.03 -27.61
C LYS A 305 24.65 23.59 -28.92
N GLU A 306 25.81 24.18 -29.20
CA GLU A 306 26.64 23.94 -30.40
C GLU A 306 27.52 22.66 -30.36
N HIS A 307 27.61 21.95 -29.23
CA HIS A 307 28.57 20.85 -29.06
C HIS A 307 28.00 19.49 -29.47
N LYS A 308 28.75 18.66 -30.22
CA LYS A 308 28.34 17.31 -30.69
C LYS A 308 27.79 16.37 -29.59
N TYR A 309 28.37 16.42 -28.40
CA TYR A 309 27.90 15.64 -27.24
C TYR A 309 26.52 16.05 -26.71
N ARG A 310 25.98 17.22 -27.11
CA ARG A 310 24.63 17.67 -26.75
C ARG A 310 23.56 16.69 -27.25
N PHE A 311 23.77 16.12 -28.43
CA PHE A 311 22.87 15.15 -29.01
C PHE A 311 22.79 13.87 -28.16
N TYR A 312 23.94 13.25 -27.86
CA TYR A 312 24.00 12.06 -27.00
C TYR A 312 23.44 12.35 -25.61
N TRP A 313 23.79 13.51 -25.02
CA TRP A 313 23.25 13.93 -23.73
C TRP A 313 21.73 13.99 -23.75
N ASN A 314 21.10 14.52 -24.82
CA ASN A 314 19.65 14.55 -24.94
C ASN A 314 19.04 13.13 -25.02
N ILE A 315 19.67 12.20 -25.76
CA ILE A 315 19.22 10.80 -25.82
C ILE A 315 19.25 10.18 -24.42
N TYR A 316 20.38 10.29 -23.72
CA TYR A 316 20.51 9.77 -22.36
C TYR A 316 19.54 10.43 -21.38
N HIS A 317 19.39 11.75 -21.45
CA HIS A 317 18.49 12.50 -20.58
C HIS A 317 17.02 12.09 -20.80
N HIS A 318 16.56 11.99 -22.04
CA HIS A 318 15.20 11.55 -22.32
C HIS A 318 14.99 10.06 -21.99
N GLY A 319 15.91 9.18 -22.39
CA GLY A 319 15.80 7.73 -22.13
C GLY A 319 15.75 7.41 -20.64
N LEU A 320 16.65 7.99 -19.84
CA LEU A 320 16.62 7.85 -18.38
C LEU A 320 15.37 8.49 -17.78
N GLY A 321 14.98 9.69 -18.25
CA GLY A 321 13.78 10.37 -17.78
C GLY A 321 12.51 9.53 -17.96
N TYR A 322 12.30 8.94 -19.14
CA TYR A 322 11.16 8.05 -19.38
C TYR A 322 11.21 6.77 -18.56
N THR A 323 12.41 6.21 -18.39
CA THR A 323 12.60 5.03 -17.53
C THR A 323 12.19 5.33 -16.09
N ILE A 324 12.62 6.47 -15.53
CA ILE A 324 12.25 6.93 -14.18
C ILE A 324 10.73 7.12 -14.06
N LEU A 325 10.08 7.71 -15.07
CA LEU A 325 8.62 7.90 -15.07
C LEU A 325 7.87 6.56 -15.00
N VAL A 326 8.24 5.60 -15.86
CA VAL A 326 7.59 4.28 -15.90
C VAL A 326 7.83 3.52 -14.59
N LEU A 327 9.08 3.46 -14.13
CA LEU A 327 9.41 2.79 -12.86
C LEU A 327 8.71 3.46 -11.67
N GLY A 328 8.60 4.79 -11.66
CA GLY A 328 7.89 5.54 -10.62
C GLY A 328 6.43 5.15 -10.51
N ILE A 329 5.70 5.17 -11.62
CA ILE A 329 4.27 4.80 -11.66
C ILE A 329 4.08 3.34 -11.24
N LEU A 330 4.85 2.40 -11.82
CA LEU A 330 4.77 0.99 -11.46
C LEU A 330 5.08 0.75 -9.97
N ASN A 331 6.05 1.46 -9.43
CA ASN A 331 6.42 1.30 -8.02
C ASN A 331 5.35 1.85 -7.07
N VAL A 332 4.65 2.93 -7.45
CA VAL A 332 3.51 3.46 -6.68
C VAL A 332 2.36 2.44 -6.67
N PHE A 333 2.03 1.83 -7.80
CA PHE A 333 1.00 0.77 -7.84
C PHE A 333 1.37 -0.42 -6.94
N LYS A 334 2.62 -0.92 -7.02
CA LYS A 334 3.08 -1.96 -6.10
C LYS A 334 3.01 -1.53 -4.64
N GLY A 335 3.34 -0.27 -4.34
CA GLY A 335 3.22 0.29 -2.99
C GLY A 335 1.78 0.32 -2.49
N LEU A 336 0.82 0.68 -3.35
CA LEU A 336 -0.61 0.66 -3.02
C LEU A 336 -1.12 -0.76 -2.78
N ASP A 337 -0.67 -1.74 -3.58
CA ASP A 337 -1.04 -3.14 -3.39
C ASP A 337 -0.45 -3.74 -2.09
N ILE A 338 0.70 -3.24 -1.63
CA ILE A 338 1.28 -3.61 -0.33
C ILE A 338 0.54 -2.93 0.83
N LEU A 339 0.19 -1.65 0.67
CA LEU A 339 -0.47 -0.88 1.72
C LEU A 339 -1.93 -1.30 1.92
N VAL A 340 -2.58 -1.82 0.86
CA VAL A 340 -4.01 -2.16 0.81
C VAL A 340 -4.88 -1.06 1.43
N PRO A 341 -4.77 0.20 0.94
CA PRO A 341 -5.59 1.28 1.45
C PRO A 341 -7.06 1.10 1.02
N GLU A 342 -7.97 1.89 1.59
CA GLU A 342 -9.35 1.95 1.10
C GLU A 342 -9.38 2.17 -0.41
N LYS A 343 -10.30 1.48 -1.10
CA LYS A 343 -10.40 1.47 -2.58
C LYS A 343 -10.44 2.88 -3.21
N LYS A 344 -10.93 3.88 -2.47
CA LYS A 344 -10.96 5.29 -2.88
C LYS A 344 -9.58 5.86 -3.21
N TRP A 345 -8.53 5.46 -2.48
CA TRP A 345 -7.17 5.98 -2.67
C TRP A 345 -6.52 5.47 -3.96
N LYS A 346 -6.63 4.16 -4.22
CA LYS A 346 -6.17 3.57 -5.48
C LYS A 346 -6.93 4.16 -6.67
N SER A 347 -8.24 4.34 -6.53
CA SER A 347 -9.08 4.98 -7.55
C SER A 347 -8.69 6.43 -7.81
N ALA A 348 -8.47 7.23 -6.76
CA ALA A 348 -8.05 8.62 -6.87
C ALA A 348 -6.70 8.76 -7.60
N TYR A 349 -5.74 7.89 -7.30
CA TYR A 349 -4.46 7.90 -8.00
C TYR A 349 -4.61 7.57 -9.50
N ILE A 350 -5.43 6.57 -9.84
CA ILE A 350 -5.73 6.23 -11.25
C ILE A 350 -6.36 7.42 -11.97
N ILE A 351 -7.36 8.07 -11.35
CA ILE A 351 -8.01 9.26 -11.91
C ILE A 351 -6.99 10.38 -12.14
N ALA A 352 -6.09 10.64 -11.19
CA ALA A 352 -5.06 11.67 -11.32
C ALA A 352 -4.09 11.38 -12.49
N ILE A 353 -3.62 10.14 -12.64
CA ILE A 353 -2.76 9.74 -13.77
C ILE A 353 -3.51 9.83 -15.10
N ALA A 354 -4.77 9.39 -15.14
CA ALA A 354 -5.61 9.49 -16.34
C ALA A 354 -5.81 10.95 -16.76
N ALA A 355 -6.08 11.84 -15.80
CA ALA A 355 -6.22 13.27 -16.05
C ALA A 355 -4.92 13.88 -16.62
N LEU A 356 -3.75 13.53 -16.05
CA LEU A 356 -2.46 13.95 -16.60
C LEU A 356 -2.23 13.42 -18.02
N GLY A 357 -2.64 12.19 -18.30
CA GLY A 357 -2.60 11.60 -19.65
C GLY A 357 -3.47 12.36 -20.65
N VAL A 358 -4.72 12.70 -20.27
CA VAL A 358 -5.62 13.50 -21.11
C VAL A 358 -5.03 14.88 -21.38
N ILE A 359 -4.51 15.57 -20.34
CA ILE A 359 -3.84 16.87 -20.50
C ILE A 359 -2.67 16.74 -21.47
N ALA A 360 -1.85 15.69 -21.35
CA ALA A 360 -0.73 15.47 -22.25
C ALA A 360 -1.19 15.27 -23.70
N VAL A 361 -2.24 14.47 -23.96
CA VAL A 361 -2.79 14.27 -25.31
C VAL A 361 -3.33 15.58 -25.89
N LEU A 362 -4.06 16.38 -25.10
CA LEU A 362 -4.57 17.68 -25.54
C LEU A 362 -3.44 18.64 -25.88
N LEU A 363 -2.42 18.74 -25.02
CA LEU A 363 -1.25 19.58 -25.27
C LEU A 363 -0.45 19.10 -26.49
N GLU A 364 -0.34 17.80 -26.71
CA GLU A 364 0.28 17.23 -27.91
C GLU A 364 -0.49 17.69 -29.15
N ALA A 365 -1.82 17.55 -29.20
CA ALA A 365 -2.63 18.03 -30.33
C ALA A 365 -2.46 19.54 -30.58
N ILE A 366 -2.48 20.37 -29.53
CA ILE A 366 -2.27 21.82 -29.64
C ILE A 366 -0.88 22.15 -30.18
N THR A 367 0.17 21.51 -29.65
CA THR A 367 1.54 21.77 -30.10
C THR A 367 1.76 21.36 -31.56
N TRP A 368 1.18 20.23 -32.01
CA TRP A 368 1.19 19.85 -33.43
C TRP A 368 0.51 20.89 -34.32
N ILE A 369 -0.66 21.40 -33.93
CA ILE A 369 -1.35 22.47 -34.67
C ILE A 369 -0.45 23.71 -34.80
N VAL A 370 0.19 24.14 -33.69
CA VAL A 370 1.10 25.29 -33.69
C VAL A 370 2.31 25.06 -34.60
N VAL A 371 2.91 23.87 -34.55
CA VAL A 371 4.07 23.50 -35.38
C VAL A 371 3.70 23.48 -36.86
N VAL A 372 2.57 22.89 -37.23
CA VAL A 372 2.09 22.86 -38.63
C VAL A 372 1.78 24.28 -39.12
N ARG A 373 1.08 25.10 -38.31
CA ARG A 373 0.80 26.50 -38.66
C ARG A 373 2.08 27.33 -38.87
N ARG A 374 3.10 27.17 -38.02
CA ARG A 374 4.40 27.84 -38.22
C ARG A 374 5.12 27.37 -39.49
N LYS A 375 5.05 26.09 -39.82
CA LYS A 375 5.65 25.55 -41.05
C LYS A 375 4.95 26.14 -42.29
N SER A 376 3.61 26.21 -42.25
CA SER A 376 2.80 26.85 -43.29
C SER A 376 3.14 28.35 -43.44
N SER A 377 3.20 29.10 -42.33
CA SER A 377 3.46 30.56 -42.37
C SER A 377 4.87 30.92 -42.83
N LYS A 378 5.87 30.06 -42.57
CA LYS A 378 7.23 30.22 -43.10
C LYS A 378 7.30 29.92 -44.60
N SER A 379 6.49 28.99 -45.10
CA SER A 379 6.43 28.64 -46.52
C SER A 379 5.76 29.73 -47.37
N THR A 380 4.91 30.57 -46.78
CA THR A 380 4.20 31.67 -47.46
C THR A 380 4.92 33.03 -47.41
N LYS A 381 6.11 33.13 -46.80
CA LYS A 381 6.92 34.35 -46.91
C LYS A 381 7.66 34.33 -48.26
N PRO A 382 7.48 35.33 -49.14
CA PRO A 382 8.27 35.41 -50.37
C PRO A 382 9.75 35.58 -50.01
N TYR A 383 10.60 34.94 -50.80
CA TYR A 383 12.05 35.08 -50.74
C TYR A 383 12.39 36.50 -51.20
N ASP A 384 12.60 37.44 -50.28
CA ASP A 384 13.16 38.76 -50.63
C ASP A 384 14.66 38.58 -50.90
N GLY A 385 14.95 38.11 -52.11
CA GLY A 385 16.28 37.98 -52.68
C GLY A 385 16.36 38.72 -54.00
N PHE A 386 16.43 40.05 -53.94
CA PHE A 386 16.92 40.87 -55.05
C PHE A 386 17.55 42.16 -54.50
N ASN A 387 18.88 42.25 -54.53
CA ASN A 387 19.51 43.53 -54.82
C ASN A 387 20.72 43.30 -55.72
N ASN A 388 20.61 43.88 -56.92
CA ASN A 388 21.45 43.69 -58.09
C ASN A 388 22.88 44.21 -57.88
N GLY A 389 23.84 43.50 -58.46
CA GLY A 389 25.14 44.07 -58.80
C GLY A 389 25.00 45.08 -59.94
N GLN A 390 25.50 46.30 -59.71
CA GLN A 390 26.02 47.17 -60.77
C GLN A 390 27.43 47.57 -60.37
N GLY A 391 28.41 47.13 -61.18
CA GLY A 391 29.78 47.58 -61.06
C GLY A 391 29.96 49.00 -61.62
N ARG A 392 30.82 49.78 -60.97
CA ARG A 392 31.64 50.80 -61.65
C ARG A 392 32.88 51.15 -60.81
N GLN A 393 34.03 50.76 -61.36
CA GLN A 393 35.35 51.42 -61.37
C GLN A 393 36.04 51.80 -60.05
N GLN A 394 37.21 51.19 -59.83
CA GLN A 394 38.38 51.81 -59.17
C GLN A 394 38.88 53.04 -59.99
N PRO A 395 39.52 54.06 -59.38
CA PRO A 395 40.97 53.96 -59.07
C PRO A 395 41.43 54.53 -57.71
N LEU A 396 42.56 53.97 -57.28
CA LEU A 396 43.62 54.48 -56.40
C LEU A 396 43.63 55.99 -56.09
N ALA A 397 43.85 56.33 -54.81
CA ALA A 397 44.91 57.27 -54.39
C ALA A 397 45.11 57.21 -52.86
N ILE A 398 46.33 56.85 -52.47
CA ILE A 398 47.14 57.17 -51.27
C ILE A 398 46.45 57.19 -49.91
#